data_AF-A0A9W5Y034-F1
#
_entry.id   AF-A0A9W5Y034-F1
#
_cell.length_a   1.000
_cell.length_b   1.000
_cell.length_c   1.000
_cell.angle_alpha   90.00
_cell.angle_beta   90.00
_cell.angle_gamma   90.00
#
_symmetry.space_group_name_H-M   'P 1'
#
loop_
_entity.id
_entity.type
_entity.pdbx_description
1 polymer ?
#
loop_
_entity_poly.entity_id
_entity_poly.type
_entity_poly.pdbx_seq_one_letter_code
_entity_poly.pdbx_strand_id
1 'polypeptide(L)'
;MALLGNPFVANVPRKMNAEELVQALRVDIAGELEAIIGYEAHAMATDDERAKKVLYHIADEERRHVGELQQLLYILSPKEAENTEKGRQKIQDQQASNFQSPLE
;
A
#
# COMPACT_ATOMS: atom_id res chain seq x y z
N MET A 1 -5.31 -12.80 5.63
CA MET A 1 -4.53 -14.06 5.71
C MET A 1 -3.60 -13.97 4.53
N ALA A 2 -2.29 -13.96 4.76
CA ALA A 2 -1.33 -13.80 3.69
C ALA A 2 -1.65 -14.71 2.53
N LEU A 3 -1.86 -14.11 1.35
CA LEU A 3 -2.11 -14.79 0.09
C LEU A 3 -0.83 -15.49 -0.41
N LEU A 4 -0.04 -16.07 0.50
CA LEU A 4 1.18 -16.84 0.22
C LEU A 4 0.89 -18.16 -0.54
N GLY A 5 -0.36 -18.51 -0.78
CA GLY A 5 -0.74 -19.77 -1.40
C GLY A 5 -0.64 -19.81 -2.93
N ASN A 6 -0.73 -18.66 -3.62
CA ASN A 6 -0.73 -18.64 -5.08
C ASN A 6 -0.14 -17.33 -5.65
N PRO A 7 1.05 -17.37 -6.29
CA PRO A 7 1.68 -16.18 -6.89
C PRO A 7 0.99 -15.70 -8.16
N PHE A 8 -0.02 -16.43 -8.65
CA PHE A 8 -0.83 -16.06 -9.81
C PHE A 8 -2.22 -15.54 -9.40
N VAL A 9 -2.42 -15.19 -8.13
CA VAL A 9 -3.64 -14.47 -7.71
C VAL A 9 -3.74 -13.19 -8.53
N ALA A 10 -4.93 -12.94 -9.08
CA ALA A 10 -5.23 -11.86 -10.04
C ALA A 10 -4.67 -12.02 -11.48
N ASN A 11 -3.91 -13.07 -11.79
CA ASN A 11 -3.55 -13.36 -13.18
C ASN A 11 -4.71 -14.00 -13.96
N VAL A 12 -4.77 -13.70 -15.25
CA VAL A 12 -5.68 -14.31 -16.23
C VAL A 12 -4.87 -15.11 -17.25
N PRO A 13 -5.41 -16.17 -17.90
CA PRO A 13 -4.67 -17.02 -18.85
C PRO A 13 -4.41 -16.33 -20.21
N ARG A 14 -4.44 -14.99 -20.24
CA ARG A 14 -4.15 -14.13 -21.38
C ARG A 14 -3.40 -12.89 -20.90
N LYS A 15 -2.98 -12.01 -21.82
CA LYS A 15 -2.49 -10.69 -21.40
C LYS A 15 -3.64 -9.90 -20.75
N MET A 16 -3.34 -9.25 -19.65
CA MET A 16 -4.27 -8.31 -19.01
C MET A 16 -4.56 -7.14 -19.95
N ASN A 17 -5.79 -6.66 -19.90
CA ASN A 17 -6.12 -5.34 -20.45
C ASN A 17 -5.70 -4.25 -19.43
N ALA A 18 -5.89 -2.98 -19.80
CA ALA A 18 -5.47 -1.86 -18.96
C ALA A 18 -6.18 -1.81 -17.59
N GLU A 19 -7.48 -2.12 -17.54
CA GLU A 19 -8.25 -2.11 -16.29
C GLU A 19 -7.86 -3.26 -15.37
N GLU A 20 -7.58 -4.44 -15.93
CA GLU A 20 -7.09 -5.59 -15.18
C GLU A 20 -5.69 -5.34 -14.60
N LEU A 21 -4.80 -4.71 -15.37
CA LEU A 21 -3.49 -4.31 -14.88
C LEU A 21 -3.59 -3.31 -13.72
N VAL A 22 -4.53 -2.37 -13.79
CA VAL A 22 -4.84 -1.44 -12.69
C VAL A 22 -5.28 -2.21 -11.43
N GLN A 23 -6.09 -3.27 -11.56
CA GLN A 23 -6.45 -4.10 -10.40
C GLN A 23 -5.26 -4.90 -9.88
N ALA A 24 -4.40 -5.44 -10.75
CA ALA A 24 -3.19 -6.13 -10.34
C ALA A 24 -2.27 -5.22 -9.51
N LEU A 25 -2.08 -3.96 -9.92
CA LEU A 25 -1.29 -3.00 -9.13
C LEU A 25 -1.90 -2.71 -7.75
N ARG A 26 -3.23 -2.71 -7.60
CA ARG A 26 -3.86 -2.58 -6.28
C ARG A 26 -3.60 -3.81 -5.40
N VAL A 27 -3.54 -5.00 -5.99
CA VAL A 27 -3.14 -6.23 -5.29
C VAL A 27 -1.68 -6.15 -4.88
N ASP A 28 -0.78 -5.67 -5.74
CA ASP A 28 0.63 -5.49 -5.42
C ASP A 28 0.83 -4.50 -4.25
N ILE A 29 0.16 -3.35 -4.28
CA ILE A 29 0.17 -2.37 -3.16
C ILE A 29 -0.33 -3.00 -1.85
N ALA A 30 -1.40 -3.81 -1.92
CA ALA A 30 -1.90 -4.51 -0.74
C ALA A 30 -0.89 -5.55 -0.22
N GLY A 31 -0.15 -6.21 -1.12
CA GLY A 31 0.94 -7.11 -0.79
C GLY A 31 2.07 -6.42 -0.03
N GLU A 32 2.49 -5.24 -0.47
CA GLU A 32 3.52 -4.46 0.25
C GLU A 32 3.03 -4.01 1.64
N LEU A 33 1.77 -3.58 1.76
CA LEU A 33 1.18 -3.25 3.07
C LEU A 33 1.11 -4.48 4.00
N GLU A 34 0.79 -5.66 3.46
CA GLU A 34 0.81 -6.91 4.22
C GLU A 34 2.23 -7.27 4.69
N ALA A 35 3.24 -7.08 3.83
CA ALA A 35 4.64 -7.28 4.20
C ALA A 35 5.07 -6.34 5.34
N ILE A 36 4.74 -5.03 5.25
CA ILE A 36 4.99 -4.05 6.32
C ILE A 36 4.36 -4.53 7.64
N ILE A 37 3.06 -4.87 7.62
CA ILE A 37 2.34 -5.34 8.80
C ILE A 37 3.03 -6.58 9.41
N GLY A 38 3.40 -7.55 8.57
CA GLY A 38 4.05 -8.77 9.02
C GLY A 38 5.42 -8.53 9.67
N TYR A 39 6.29 -7.77 9.00
CA TYR A 39 7.62 -7.47 9.52
C TYR A 39 7.57 -6.65 10.81
N GLU A 40 6.71 -5.64 10.89
CA GLU A 40 6.57 -4.82 12.10
C GLU A 40 5.98 -5.61 13.27
N ALA A 41 4.97 -6.45 13.03
CA ALA A 41 4.42 -7.32 14.06
C ALA A 41 5.49 -8.27 14.63
N HIS A 42 6.31 -8.88 13.77
CA HIS A 42 7.42 -9.74 14.21
C HIS A 42 8.50 -8.96 14.96
N ALA A 43 8.85 -7.75 14.52
CA ALA A 43 9.82 -6.89 15.19
C ALA A 43 9.34 -6.47 16.59
N MET A 44 8.04 -6.17 16.74
CA MET A 44 7.42 -5.86 18.04
C MET A 44 7.35 -7.07 18.97
N ALA A 45 7.27 -8.29 18.43
CA ALA A 45 7.08 -9.53 19.18
C ALA A 45 8.39 -10.24 19.60
N THR A 46 9.55 -9.72 19.22
CA THR A 46 10.86 -10.31 19.55
C THR A 46 11.71 -9.39 20.40
N ASP A 47 12.60 -9.95 21.21
CA ASP A 47 13.63 -9.20 21.96
C ASP A 47 15.00 -9.21 21.26
N ASP A 48 15.17 -9.91 20.13
CA ASP A 48 16.45 -9.93 19.40
C ASP A 48 16.64 -8.64 18.59
N GLU A 49 17.52 -7.77 19.09
CA GLU A 49 17.83 -6.46 18.48
C GLU A 49 18.38 -6.56 17.05
N ARG A 50 19.04 -7.68 16.69
CA ARG A 50 19.50 -7.90 15.30
C ARG A 50 18.31 -8.13 14.38
N ALA A 51 17.34 -8.93 14.83
CA ALA A 51 16.12 -9.20 14.08
C ALA A 51 15.30 -7.91 13.92
N LYS A 52 15.09 -7.13 15.00
CA LYS A 52 14.39 -5.84 14.93
C LYS A 52 15.00 -4.91 13.88
N LYS A 53 16.32 -4.75 13.90
CA LYS A 53 17.02 -3.88 12.95
C LYS A 53 16.76 -4.28 11.50
N VAL A 54 16.83 -5.57 11.19
CA VAL A 54 16.60 -6.07 9.83
C VAL A 54 15.13 -5.95 9.44
N LEU A 55 14.21 -6.36 10.31
CA LEU A 55 12.77 -6.35 10.01
C LEU A 55 12.23 -4.92 9.80
N TYR A 56 12.60 -3.96 10.64
CA TYR A 56 12.22 -2.57 10.43
C TYR A 56 12.86 -1.97 9.18
N HIS A 57 14.12 -2.32 8.89
CA HIS A 57 14.76 -1.88 7.65
C HIS A 57 13.99 -2.38 6.42
N ILE A 58 13.61 -3.66 6.38
CA ILE A 58 12.82 -4.23 5.27
C ILE A 58 11.45 -3.54 5.19
N ALA A 59 10.75 -3.35 6.31
CA ALA A 59 9.47 -2.64 6.32
C ALA A 59 9.57 -1.21 5.75
N ASP A 60 10.68 -0.52 6.00
CA ASP A 60 10.94 0.79 5.39
C ASP A 60 11.21 0.73 3.88
N GLU A 61 11.74 -0.38 3.36
CA GLU A 61 11.88 -0.60 1.92
C GLU A 61 10.52 -0.83 1.27
N GLU A 62 9.65 -1.64 1.88
CA GLU A 62 8.31 -1.91 1.34
C GLU A 62 7.44 -0.64 1.33
N ARG A 63 7.63 0.29 2.26
CA ARG A 63 7.00 1.63 2.21
C ARG A 63 7.39 2.42 0.95
N ARG A 64 8.63 2.26 0.47
CA ARG A 64 9.07 2.88 -0.78
C ARG A 64 8.42 2.19 -1.97
N HIS A 65 8.33 0.86 -1.96
CA HIS A 65 7.64 0.09 -3.00
C HIS A 65 6.15 0.46 -3.11
N VAL A 66 5.46 0.67 -1.98
CA VAL A 66 4.09 1.22 -1.97
C VAL A 66 4.03 2.54 -2.76
N GLY A 67 4.98 3.46 -2.53
CA GLY A 67 5.04 4.73 -3.25
C GLY A 67 5.30 4.57 -4.75
N GLU A 68 6.21 3.68 -5.14
CA GLU A 68 6.52 3.38 -6.54
C GLU A 68 5.30 2.81 -7.28
N LEU A 69 4.63 1.82 -6.68
CA LEU A 69 3.43 1.19 -7.25
C LEU A 69 2.26 2.17 -7.30
N GLN A 70 2.06 2.98 -6.25
CA GLN A 70 1.01 4.01 -6.22
C GLN A 70 1.20 5.05 -7.33
N GLN A 71 2.44 5.48 -7.59
CA GLN A 71 2.73 6.40 -8.67
C GLN A 71 2.46 5.77 -10.05
N LEU A 72 2.82 4.50 -10.25
CA LEU A 72 2.51 3.78 -11.48
C LEU A 72 0.99 3.64 -11.68
N LEU A 73 0.25 3.33 -10.61
CA LEU A 73 -1.21 3.27 -10.61
C LEU A 73 -1.83 4.60 -11.04
N TYR A 74 -1.31 5.74 -10.59
CA TYR A 74 -1.79 7.06 -11.02
C TYR A 74 -1.51 7.36 -12.49
N ILE A 75 -0.38 6.91 -13.03
CA ILE A 75 -0.06 7.05 -14.46
C ILE A 75 -1.07 6.27 -15.30
N LEU A 76 -1.42 5.04 -14.88
CA LEU A 76 -2.33 4.17 -15.63
C LEU A 76 -3.82 4.47 -15.36
N SER A 77 -4.15 5.06 -14.22
CA SER A 77 -5.51 5.44 -13.83
C SER A 77 -5.55 6.87 -13.26
N PRO A 78 -5.61 7.89 -14.14
CA PRO A 78 -5.66 9.30 -13.69
C PRO A 78 -6.84 9.62 -12.77
N LYS A 79 -7.95 8.87 -12.88
CA LYS A 79 -9.11 9.04 -12.00
C LYS A 79 -8.82 8.59 -10.57
N GLU A 80 -7.99 7.56 -10.39
CA GLU A 80 -7.49 7.14 -9.08
C GLU A 80 -6.68 8.28 -8.43
N ALA A 81 -5.83 8.94 -9.21
CA ALA A 81 -5.04 10.08 -8.73
C ALA A 81 -5.93 11.25 -8.28
N GLU A 82 -6.93 11.63 -9.09
CA GLU A 82 -7.88 12.69 -8.75
C GLU A 82 -8.65 12.39 -7.45
N ASN A 83 -9.16 11.16 -7.31
CA ASN A 83 -9.90 10.76 -6.12
C ASN A 83 -9.00 10.68 -4.88
N THR A 84 -7.77 10.16 -5.02
CA THR A 84 -6.83 10.10 -3.90
C THR A 84 -6.46 11.50 -3.43
N GLU A 85 -6.22 12.42 -4.35
CA GLU A 85 -5.89 13.81 -4.04
C GLU A 85 -7.04 14.53 -3.32
N LYS A 86 -8.29 14.29 -3.74
CA LYS A 86 -9.48 14.79 -3.01
C LYS A 86 -9.55 14.26 -1.58
N GLY A 87 -9.26 12.96 -1.39
CA GLY A 87 -9.18 12.35 -0.07
C GLY A 87 -8.07 12.99 0.79
N ARG A 88 -6.89 13.21 0.20
CA ARG A 88 -5.76 13.88 0.84
C ARG A 88 -6.12 15.29 1.28
N GLN A 89 -6.68 16.11 0.38
CA GLN A 89 -7.09 17.47 0.68
C GLN A 89 -8.12 17.52 1.81
N LYS A 90 -9.09 16.61 1.81
CA LYS A 90 -10.09 16.50 2.89
C LYS A 90 -9.45 16.32 4.27
N ILE A 91 -8.42 15.49 4.38
CA ILE A 91 -7.70 15.30 5.65
C ILE A 91 -6.84 16.52 6.00
N GLN A 92 -6.29 17.22 5.01
CA GLN A 92 -5.56 18.47 5.25
C GLN A 92 -6.48 19.58 5.78
N ASP A 93 -7.69 19.71 5.25
CA ASP A 93 -8.67 20.68 5.72
C ASP A 93 -9.11 20.37 7.16
N GLN A 94 -9.30 19.09 7.47
CA GLN A 94 -9.53 18.60 8.84
C GLN A 94 -8.37 18.95 9.77
N GLN A 95 -7.14 18.70 9.33
CA GLN A 95 -5.94 19.02 10.10
C GLN A 95 -5.82 20.53 10.38
N ALA A 96 -6.11 21.38 9.40
CA ALA A 96 -6.14 22.85 9.57
C ALA A 96 -7.18 23.30 10.61
N SER A 97 -8.22 22.50 10.79
CA SER A 97 -9.31 22.71 11.75
C SER A 97 -9.08 21.97 13.07
N ASN A 98 -7.90 21.39 13.30
CA ASN A 98 -7.60 20.50 14.44
C ASN A 98 -8.65 19.38 14.62
N PHE A 99 -9.18 18.84 13.52
CA PHE A 99 -10.18 17.78 13.48
C PHE A 99 -11.50 18.11 14.20
N GLN A 100 -11.85 19.40 14.34
CA GLN A 100 -13.08 19.83 15.01
C GLN A 100 -14.32 19.80 14.10
N SER A 101 -14.14 19.85 12.79
CA SER A 101 -15.24 19.87 11.82
C SER A 101 -15.71 18.45 11.46
N PRO A 102 -17.01 18.19 11.29
CA PRO A 102 -17.48 16.88 10.83
C PRO A 102 -16.88 16.48 9.47
N LEU A 103 -16.60 15.18 9.29
CA LEU A 103 -16.27 14.61 7.98
C LEU A 103 -17.57 14.38 7.21
N GLU A 104 -17.87 15.22 6.21
CA GLU A 104 -19.01 15.02 5.28
C GLU A 104 -18.79 13.88 4.30
#